data_AF-A0A1M3Q4R4-F1
#
_entry.id   AF-A0A1M3Q4R4-F1
#
_cell.length_a   1.000
_cell.length_b   1.000
_cell.length_c   1.000
_cell.angle_alpha   90.00
_cell.angle_beta   90.00
_cell.angle_gamma   90.00
#
_symmetry.space_group_name_H-M   'P 1'
#
loop_
_entity.id
_entity.type
_entity.pdbx_description
1 polymer ?
#
loop_
_entity_poly.entity_id
_entity_poly.type
_entity_poly.pdbx_seq_one_letter_code
_entity_poly.pdbx_strand_id
1 'polypeptide(L)'
;MNDGLLTVGVGDAVYLSGNYSGAGTIAMAGNATLDMVSVSGGTIALAGGGNMISLTPPATGLTLDGLATGDMLMLYNTTPLTSARYAAGHLYLYSNGQQASDIATSSDLTADTLLIVPTVTGGALTVAAAGPLDTAALPALQPAERLIIGTSDVTNAGTLHIADVGAVEFQGTVAQAGTIAFDGTHGSLILDHPPGFHATLANMQPGDTITLAPGTGYALGYAGSALEVLQNGILAASFTLDSGYDLTNFSLDPSGLAPSIGLTAAPTQTFSYADNTSQVTAASHGEAYTGPAAGLAGQFIHITPDNVNVATAAPSVFIRTGAGDDAVQVTSGDNVIDASTGSNFLVGGTGHDTFFVDTTGGQTLWDSIVNFHAGDALTIWGYSPGVSSHGWADGLGAAGYTGLTLQIKPTGALVAAQATLVGLTSADLSSLMVQTGEVGGNSYLSIIHTSAASEPLLAPLARRIGKVPRQREHRVGHQRIDAVVEPLHRLVPPGHVLERRLKLGQVAHLDHDVPVAHAAQPEAQLGPRDPPAMHQPALAQMPHIGIQLLAEH
;
A
#
# COMPACT_ATOMS: atom_id res chain seq x y z
N MET A 1 23.54 46.56 -19.55
CA MET A 1 23.35 47.81 -20.32
C MET A 1 22.45 48.68 -19.47
N ASN A 2 22.85 49.89 -19.06
CA ASN A 2 22.12 50.50 -17.96
C ASN A 2 20.72 51.00 -18.33
N ASP A 3 20.47 51.59 -19.52
CA ASP A 3 19.14 52.16 -19.85
C ASP A 3 18.81 52.20 -21.38
N GLY A 4 19.45 51.33 -22.18
CA GLY A 4 19.32 51.34 -23.66
C GLY A 4 18.37 50.27 -24.21
N LEU A 5 18.02 50.42 -25.49
CA LEU A 5 17.30 49.41 -26.28
C LEU A 5 18.29 48.59 -27.12
N LEU A 6 18.33 47.27 -26.93
CA LEU A 6 18.93 46.32 -27.86
C LEU A 6 17.82 45.69 -28.70
N THR A 7 17.99 45.59 -30.01
CA THR A 7 17.04 44.89 -30.88
C THR A 7 17.70 43.65 -31.47
N VAL A 8 17.04 42.50 -31.33
CA VAL A 8 17.42 41.22 -31.93
C VAL A 8 16.42 40.92 -33.04
N GLY A 9 16.90 40.84 -34.29
CA GLY A 9 16.05 40.61 -35.45
C GLY A 9 15.57 39.17 -35.58
N VAL A 10 14.61 38.96 -36.48
CA VAL A 10 14.07 37.63 -36.82
C VAL A 10 15.19 36.71 -37.30
N GLY A 11 15.38 35.57 -36.64
CA GLY A 11 16.41 34.58 -36.98
C GLY A 11 17.82 34.94 -36.52
N ASP A 12 18.02 36.08 -35.85
CA ASP A 12 19.32 36.46 -35.29
C ASP A 12 19.61 35.67 -34.01
N ALA A 13 20.90 35.44 -33.75
CA ALA A 13 21.38 34.88 -32.49
C ALA A 13 22.34 35.86 -31.82
N VAL A 14 22.07 36.22 -30.56
CA VAL A 14 22.87 37.15 -29.77
C VAL A 14 23.35 36.47 -28.50
N TYR A 15 24.67 36.47 -28.30
CA TYR A 15 25.31 35.95 -27.10
C TYR A 15 25.88 37.11 -26.28
N LEU A 16 25.40 37.28 -25.05
CA LEU A 16 25.86 38.29 -24.12
C LEU A 16 26.75 37.65 -23.05
N SER A 17 28.06 37.74 -23.27
CA SER A 17 29.08 37.04 -22.48
C SER A 17 29.44 37.71 -21.14
N GLY A 18 28.56 38.52 -20.55
CA GLY A 18 28.85 39.27 -19.33
C GLY A 18 27.59 39.68 -18.57
N ASN A 19 27.78 40.15 -17.33
CA ASN A 19 26.67 40.49 -16.44
C ASN A 19 25.78 41.58 -17.06
N TYR A 20 24.52 41.25 -17.27
CA TYR A 20 23.53 42.24 -17.66
C TYR A 20 22.95 42.88 -16.41
N SER A 21 23.31 44.14 -16.15
CA SER A 21 22.67 44.98 -15.14
C SER A 21 22.10 46.26 -15.77
N GLY A 22 20.95 46.70 -15.26
CA GLY A 22 20.27 47.93 -15.71
C GLY A 22 18.75 47.80 -15.86
N ALA A 23 18.07 48.91 -16.19
CA ALA A 23 16.64 48.97 -16.49
C ALA A 23 16.33 48.96 -18.01
N GLY A 24 17.34 48.64 -18.84
CA GLY A 24 17.21 48.62 -20.30
C GLY A 24 16.27 47.54 -20.84
N THR A 25 16.01 47.61 -22.15
CA THR A 25 15.11 46.70 -22.86
C THR A 25 15.85 45.93 -23.95
N ILE A 26 15.62 44.62 -24.06
CA ILE A 26 16.01 43.81 -25.21
C ILE A 26 14.73 43.46 -25.96
N ALA A 27 14.55 43.99 -27.17
CA ALA A 27 13.42 43.66 -28.03
C ALA A 27 13.80 42.53 -28.99
N MET A 28 13.14 41.40 -28.92
CA MET A 28 13.34 40.23 -29.76
C MET A 28 12.19 40.09 -30.77
N ALA A 29 12.52 39.90 -32.04
CA ALA A 29 11.56 39.60 -33.10
C ALA A 29 11.59 38.10 -33.45
N GLY A 30 10.43 37.47 -33.59
CA GLY A 30 10.18 36.02 -33.64
C GLY A 30 11.26 35.15 -34.29
N ASN A 31 11.44 33.94 -33.76
CA ASN A 31 12.57 33.05 -34.10
C ASN A 31 13.96 33.62 -33.77
N ALA A 32 14.07 34.60 -32.87
CA ALA A 32 15.36 35.09 -32.39
C ALA A 32 15.93 34.22 -31.27
N THR A 33 17.25 34.13 -31.16
CA THR A 33 17.95 33.46 -30.06
C THR A 33 18.73 34.47 -29.22
N LEU A 34 18.59 34.41 -27.91
CA LEU A 34 19.31 35.22 -26.94
C LEU A 34 19.90 34.32 -25.87
N ASP A 35 21.20 34.43 -25.63
CA ASP A 35 21.87 33.71 -24.54
C ASP A 35 22.59 34.70 -23.64
N MET A 36 22.30 34.63 -22.34
CA MET A 36 22.78 35.57 -21.34
C MET A 36 23.32 34.86 -20.10
N VAL A 37 24.43 35.38 -19.59
CA VAL A 37 25.06 34.90 -18.37
C VAL A 37 24.89 35.94 -17.27
N SER A 38 24.20 35.59 -16.18
CA SER A 38 24.03 36.41 -14.96
C SER A 38 23.33 37.76 -15.19
N VAL A 39 22.08 37.86 -14.73
CA VAL A 39 21.16 38.96 -15.06
C VAL A 39 20.64 39.62 -13.79
N SER A 40 20.67 40.95 -13.74
CA SER A 40 20.21 41.75 -12.62
C SER A 40 19.46 42.99 -13.14
N GLY A 41 18.16 42.85 -13.38
CA GLY A 41 17.28 43.92 -13.88
C GLY A 41 17.00 43.86 -15.38
N GLY A 42 16.04 44.67 -15.82
CA GLY A 42 15.73 44.96 -17.22
C GLY A 42 14.51 44.22 -17.77
N THR A 43 14.17 44.49 -19.02
CA THR A 43 13.03 43.87 -19.73
C THR A 43 13.49 43.18 -21.00
N ILE A 44 13.03 41.97 -21.25
CA ILE A 44 13.09 41.32 -22.56
C ILE A 44 11.69 41.37 -23.14
N ALA A 45 11.50 42.21 -24.15
CA ALA A 45 10.24 42.35 -24.88
C ALA A 45 10.27 41.41 -26.11
N LEU A 46 9.32 40.49 -26.17
CA LEU A 46 9.20 39.45 -27.18
C LEU A 46 8.08 39.81 -28.14
N ALA A 47 8.33 39.67 -29.43
CA ALA A 47 7.35 39.93 -30.48
C ALA A 47 7.37 38.82 -31.52
N GLY A 48 6.24 38.15 -31.72
CA GLY A 48 6.14 36.97 -32.59
C GLY A 48 6.73 35.73 -31.94
N GLY A 49 6.12 34.55 -32.14
CA GLY A 49 6.56 33.31 -31.50
C GLY A 49 7.87 32.73 -32.06
N GLY A 50 8.40 31.71 -31.39
CA GLY A 50 9.58 30.94 -31.84
C GLY A 50 10.91 31.40 -31.24
N ASN A 51 10.92 32.40 -30.36
CA ASN A 51 12.15 32.93 -29.76
C ASN A 51 12.76 31.94 -28.77
N MET A 52 14.07 31.87 -28.68
CA MET A 52 14.79 31.07 -27.67
C MET A 52 15.59 31.98 -26.76
N ILE A 53 15.38 31.90 -25.46
CA ILE A 53 16.13 32.62 -24.44
C ILE A 53 16.86 31.61 -23.57
N SER A 54 18.17 31.69 -23.50
CA SER A 54 19.01 30.91 -22.60
C SER A 54 19.52 31.82 -21.48
N LEU A 55 19.23 31.48 -20.22
CA LEU A 55 19.70 32.22 -19.05
C LEU A 55 20.55 31.32 -18.16
N THR A 56 21.70 31.82 -17.73
CA THR A 56 22.46 31.20 -16.62
C THR A 56 22.11 31.91 -15.31
N PRO A 57 21.44 31.25 -14.34
CA PRO A 57 21.17 31.84 -13.01
C PRO A 57 22.47 32.28 -12.29
N PRO A 58 22.39 33.27 -11.38
CA PRO A 58 21.17 33.95 -10.91
C PRO A 58 20.63 34.98 -11.91
N ALA A 59 19.29 35.09 -11.97
CA ALA A 59 18.58 36.11 -12.70
C ALA A 59 17.59 36.81 -11.76
N THR A 60 17.84 38.07 -11.39
CA THR A 60 17.00 38.82 -10.45
C THR A 60 16.47 40.10 -11.07
N GLY A 61 15.18 40.40 -10.86
CA GLY A 61 14.56 41.64 -11.34
C GLY A 61 14.43 41.75 -12.88
N LEU A 62 14.55 40.62 -13.58
CA LEU A 62 14.30 40.52 -15.02
C LEU A 62 12.79 40.47 -15.28
N THR A 63 12.32 41.20 -16.29
CA THR A 63 10.93 41.09 -16.78
C THR A 63 10.91 40.50 -18.19
N LEU A 64 10.10 39.47 -18.43
CA LEU A 64 9.78 38.96 -19.76
C LEU A 64 8.41 39.49 -20.17
N ASP A 65 8.36 40.24 -21.26
CA ASP A 65 7.15 40.88 -21.76
C ASP A 65 6.77 40.32 -23.14
N GLY A 66 5.53 39.87 -23.33
CA GLY A 66 5.03 39.45 -24.65
C GLY A 66 5.35 38.01 -25.09
N LEU A 67 5.54 37.08 -24.14
CA LEU A 67 5.70 35.65 -24.43
C LEU A 67 4.54 35.13 -25.29
N ALA A 68 4.87 34.42 -26.37
CA ALA A 68 3.91 33.84 -27.31
C ALA A 68 4.18 32.34 -27.56
N THR A 69 3.19 31.65 -28.13
CA THR A 69 3.32 30.23 -28.51
C THR A 69 4.56 29.98 -29.37
N GLY A 70 5.35 28.96 -29.00
CA GLY A 70 6.59 28.58 -29.68
C GLY A 70 7.85 29.26 -29.14
N ASP A 71 7.72 30.25 -28.25
CA ASP A 71 8.87 30.77 -27.51
C ASP A 71 9.41 29.72 -26.51
N MET A 72 10.69 29.79 -26.19
CA MET A 72 11.39 28.83 -25.34
C MET A 72 12.32 29.56 -24.38
N LEU A 73 12.17 29.29 -23.08
CA LEU A 73 13.09 29.75 -22.04
C LEU A 73 13.88 28.55 -21.53
N MET A 74 15.20 28.57 -21.71
CA MET A 74 16.15 27.59 -21.22
C MET A 74 16.95 28.17 -20.04
N LEU A 75 17.08 27.40 -18.97
CA LEU A 75 17.80 27.82 -17.77
C LEU A 75 19.01 26.89 -17.54
N TYR A 76 20.22 27.42 -17.68
CA TYR A 76 21.47 26.69 -17.50
C TYR A 76 22.09 27.01 -16.14
N ASN A 77 22.00 26.11 -15.16
CA ASN A 77 22.64 26.37 -13.86
C ASN A 77 24.00 25.65 -13.74
N THR A 78 24.99 26.33 -13.17
CA THR A 78 26.29 25.74 -12.77
C THR A 78 26.22 25.02 -11.42
N THR A 79 25.11 25.19 -10.70
CA THR A 79 24.73 24.49 -9.47
C THR A 79 23.39 23.78 -9.67
N PRO A 80 23.08 22.66 -8.99
CA PRO A 80 21.76 22.04 -9.14
C PRO A 80 20.65 22.99 -8.64
N LEU A 81 19.61 23.20 -9.46
CA LEU A 81 18.35 23.78 -8.99
C LEU A 81 17.60 22.71 -8.19
N THR A 82 17.04 23.07 -7.05
CA THR A 82 16.28 22.13 -6.19
C THR A 82 14.78 22.27 -6.38
N SER A 83 14.29 23.47 -6.70
CA SER A 83 12.88 23.76 -7.01
C SER A 83 12.77 25.11 -7.72
N ALA A 84 11.58 25.40 -8.20
CA ALA A 84 11.09 26.63 -8.80
C ALA A 84 9.62 26.76 -8.39
N ARG A 85 9.08 27.95 -8.58
CA ARG A 85 7.69 28.30 -8.27
C ARG A 85 7.28 29.44 -9.17
N TYR A 86 6.08 29.40 -9.75
CA TYR A 86 5.48 30.59 -10.36
C TYR A 86 4.24 31.01 -9.58
N ALA A 87 4.15 32.31 -9.29
CA ALA A 87 3.10 32.93 -8.50
C ALA A 87 3.07 34.44 -8.78
N ALA A 88 1.87 35.01 -8.87
CA ALA A 88 1.64 36.46 -9.03
C ALA A 88 2.39 37.11 -10.22
N GLY A 89 2.54 36.38 -11.34
CA GLY A 89 3.26 36.85 -12.52
C GLY A 89 4.79 36.73 -12.42
N HIS A 90 5.32 36.07 -11.39
CA HIS A 90 6.75 35.87 -11.18
C HIS A 90 7.12 34.39 -11.19
N LEU A 91 8.28 34.06 -11.77
CA LEU A 91 8.98 32.79 -11.72
C LEU A 91 10.16 32.89 -10.74
N TYR A 92 10.05 32.18 -9.62
CA TYR A 92 11.07 32.02 -8.59
C TYR A 92 11.85 30.72 -8.83
N LEU A 93 13.18 30.76 -8.75
CA LEU A 93 14.03 29.55 -8.79
C LEU A 93 14.75 29.40 -7.45
N TYR A 94 14.94 28.17 -6.97
CA TYR A 94 15.58 27.85 -5.71
C TYR A 94 16.73 26.85 -5.88
N SER A 95 17.79 27.00 -5.09
CA SER A 95 18.89 26.05 -4.95
C SER A 95 19.21 25.86 -3.46
N ASN A 96 19.28 24.62 -3.00
CA ASN A 96 19.50 24.25 -1.59
C ASN A 96 18.54 24.98 -0.61
N GLY A 97 17.28 25.15 -1.00
CA GLY A 97 16.25 25.83 -0.20
C GLY A 97 16.40 27.36 -0.10
N GLN A 98 17.31 27.97 -0.87
CA GLN A 98 17.47 29.42 -0.98
C GLN A 98 17.03 29.91 -2.35
N GLN A 99 16.40 31.09 -2.41
CA GLN A 99 15.97 31.68 -3.68
C GLN A 99 17.19 32.12 -4.49
N ALA A 100 17.35 31.52 -5.67
CA ALA A 100 18.42 31.77 -6.62
C ALA A 100 18.05 32.83 -7.68
N SER A 101 16.77 32.90 -8.09
CA SER A 101 16.29 33.83 -9.13
C SER A 101 14.85 34.30 -8.89
N ASP A 102 14.51 35.45 -9.49
CA ASP A 102 13.17 36.07 -9.56
C ASP A 102 13.00 36.74 -10.93
N ILE A 103 12.11 36.19 -11.75
CA ILE A 103 11.83 36.63 -13.13
C ILE A 103 10.35 36.99 -13.24
N ALA A 104 10.03 38.26 -13.48
CA ALA A 104 8.68 38.73 -13.74
C ALA A 104 8.23 38.41 -15.17
N THR A 105 6.93 38.22 -15.37
CA THR A 105 6.28 37.99 -16.67
C THR A 105 5.05 38.91 -16.80
N SER A 106 4.80 39.45 -17.99
CA SER A 106 3.65 40.36 -18.23
C SER A 106 2.34 39.64 -18.59
N SER A 107 2.39 38.33 -18.82
CA SER A 107 1.25 37.48 -19.20
C SER A 107 1.38 36.09 -18.58
N ASP A 108 0.24 35.43 -18.32
CA ASP A 108 0.20 34.07 -17.78
C ASP A 108 0.82 33.09 -18.79
N LEU A 109 1.69 32.21 -18.31
CA LEU A 109 2.37 31.19 -19.12
C LEU A 109 1.34 30.16 -19.62
N THR A 110 0.98 30.22 -20.91
CA THR A 110 0.04 29.27 -21.53
C THR A 110 0.76 27.98 -21.98
N ALA A 111 -0.02 26.90 -22.16
CA ALA A 111 0.36 25.48 -22.11
C ALA A 111 1.47 24.96 -23.06
N ASP A 112 2.02 25.77 -23.97
CA ASP A 112 3.04 25.34 -24.94
C ASP A 112 4.41 26.01 -24.74
N THR A 113 4.63 26.73 -23.63
CA THR A 113 5.70 27.75 -23.59
C THR A 113 6.43 27.80 -22.25
N LEU A 114 6.84 26.64 -21.72
CA LEU A 114 7.73 26.60 -20.55
C LEU A 114 8.47 25.26 -20.41
N LEU A 115 9.76 25.22 -20.78
CA LEU A 115 10.67 24.17 -20.32
C LEU A 115 11.40 24.69 -19.07
N ILE A 116 10.77 24.55 -17.91
CA ILE A 116 11.40 24.87 -16.62
C ILE A 116 11.37 23.63 -15.74
N VAL A 117 12.56 23.13 -15.47
CA VAL A 117 12.83 22.31 -14.28
C VAL A 117 13.06 23.30 -13.13
N PRO A 118 12.34 23.30 -11.99
CA PRO A 118 11.15 22.52 -11.57
C PRO A 118 10.04 23.34 -10.83
N THR A 119 8.74 23.20 -11.15
CA THR A 119 7.56 23.49 -10.27
C THR A 119 6.95 24.91 -10.20
N VAL A 120 5.62 25.00 -10.20
CA VAL A 120 4.75 26.20 -10.21
C VAL A 120 3.41 25.86 -9.56
N THR A 121 2.80 26.81 -8.84
CA THR A 121 1.40 26.75 -8.36
C THR A 121 0.43 27.35 -9.38
N GLY A 122 -0.65 26.64 -9.72
CA GLY A 122 -1.81 27.19 -10.45
C GLY A 122 -1.64 27.31 -11.97
N GLY A 123 -1.37 26.19 -12.62
CA GLY A 123 -1.18 26.06 -14.06
C GLY A 123 -0.62 24.67 -14.33
N ALA A 124 -0.76 24.16 -15.56
CA ALA A 124 -0.12 22.90 -15.92
C ALA A 124 1.41 23.08 -15.81
N LEU A 125 2.03 22.34 -14.90
CA LEU A 125 3.48 22.26 -14.74
C LEU A 125 4.00 21.19 -15.70
N THR A 126 4.63 21.58 -16.80
CA THR A 126 5.21 20.64 -17.76
C THR A 126 6.71 20.46 -17.51
N VAL A 127 7.13 19.24 -17.18
CA VAL A 127 8.52 18.84 -17.00
C VAL A 127 8.95 17.97 -18.18
N ALA A 128 9.85 18.48 -19.02
CA ALA A 128 10.34 17.78 -20.22
C ALA A 128 11.88 17.79 -20.28
N ALA A 129 12.56 16.83 -19.66
CA ALA A 129 13.99 16.62 -19.79
C ALA A 129 14.38 15.76 -21.02
N ALA A 130 15.50 16.10 -21.67
CA ALA A 130 16.16 15.20 -22.62
C ALA A 130 17.07 14.21 -21.85
N GLY A 131 16.45 13.29 -21.10
CA GLY A 131 17.17 12.29 -20.28
C GLY A 131 16.32 11.74 -19.12
N PRO A 132 16.87 10.78 -18.35
CA PRO A 132 16.18 10.19 -17.20
C PRO A 132 15.85 11.25 -16.14
N LEU A 133 14.58 11.27 -15.71
CA LEU A 133 14.06 12.18 -14.69
C LEU A 133 13.83 11.46 -13.36
N ASP A 134 14.39 11.96 -12.26
CA ASP A 134 14.05 11.53 -10.90
C ASP A 134 12.97 12.43 -10.29
N THR A 135 11.81 11.86 -9.97
CA THR A 135 10.65 12.61 -9.46
C THR A 135 10.51 12.61 -7.93
N ALA A 136 11.41 11.94 -7.18
CA ALA A 136 11.27 11.77 -5.74
C ALA A 136 11.35 13.08 -4.92
N ALA A 137 11.87 14.15 -5.51
CA ALA A 137 12.02 15.46 -4.86
C ALA A 137 10.91 16.46 -5.21
N LEU A 138 9.87 16.05 -5.95
CA LEU A 138 8.78 16.95 -6.31
C LEU A 138 7.85 17.21 -5.11
N PRO A 139 7.42 18.46 -4.89
CA PRO A 139 6.47 18.77 -3.82
C PRO A 139 5.09 18.20 -4.12
N ALA A 140 4.28 18.01 -3.07
CA ALA A 140 2.89 17.60 -3.18
C ALA A 140 2.06 18.63 -3.98
N LEU A 141 1.24 18.14 -4.91
CA LEU A 141 0.33 18.98 -5.69
C LEU A 141 -0.73 19.61 -4.78
N GLN A 142 -1.13 20.84 -5.08
CA GLN A 142 -2.27 21.51 -4.47
C GLN A 142 -3.55 21.28 -5.29
N PRO A 143 -4.74 21.59 -4.75
CA PRO A 143 -5.99 21.44 -5.49
C PRO A 143 -6.01 22.16 -6.84
N ALA A 144 -6.53 21.50 -7.86
CA ALA A 144 -6.60 21.96 -9.25
C ALA A 144 -5.26 22.17 -9.98
N GLU A 145 -4.14 21.70 -9.42
CA GLU A 145 -2.86 21.66 -10.13
C GLU A 145 -2.76 20.46 -11.06
N ARG A 146 -2.04 20.62 -12.17
CA ARG A 146 -1.71 19.51 -13.08
C ARG A 146 -0.21 19.46 -13.30
N LEU A 147 0.43 18.34 -13.01
CA LEU A 147 1.82 18.05 -13.39
C LEU A 147 1.82 17.18 -14.65
N ILE A 148 2.56 17.60 -15.68
CA ILE A 148 2.75 16.89 -16.94
C ILE A 148 4.21 16.47 -17.03
N ILE A 149 4.45 15.17 -17.19
CA ILE A 149 5.78 14.58 -17.31
C ILE A 149 5.94 14.06 -18.75
N GLY A 150 6.74 14.77 -19.53
CA GLY A 150 6.88 14.58 -20.99
C GLY A 150 8.04 13.68 -21.45
N THR A 151 8.83 13.13 -20.52
CA THR A 151 10.08 12.42 -20.85
C THR A 151 9.87 10.92 -21.05
N SER A 152 10.73 10.28 -21.85
CA SER A 152 10.65 8.85 -22.18
C SER A 152 11.36 7.94 -21.16
N ASP A 153 12.10 8.52 -20.22
CA ASP A 153 12.77 7.82 -19.13
C ASP A 153 12.45 8.54 -17.81
N VAL A 154 11.54 7.99 -17.02
CA VAL A 154 11.21 8.49 -15.67
C VAL A 154 11.54 7.41 -14.65
N THR A 155 12.25 7.80 -13.60
CA THR A 155 12.47 7.02 -12.39
C THR A 155 11.82 7.73 -11.22
N ASN A 156 11.02 7.01 -10.44
CA ASN A 156 10.50 7.50 -9.18
C ASN A 156 10.87 6.47 -8.11
N ALA A 157 11.75 6.84 -7.18
CA ALA A 157 12.04 6.01 -6.00
C ALA A 157 11.21 6.44 -4.76
N GLY A 158 10.45 7.53 -4.86
CA GLY A 158 9.68 8.13 -3.76
C GLY A 158 8.17 8.13 -4.01
N THR A 159 7.46 9.05 -3.34
CA THR A 159 6.01 9.20 -3.43
C THR A 159 5.63 10.50 -4.13
N LEU A 160 4.76 10.42 -5.14
CA LEU A 160 4.12 11.57 -5.77
C LEU A 160 2.71 11.75 -5.19
N HIS A 161 2.46 12.91 -4.60
CA HIS A 161 1.20 13.20 -3.92
C HIS A 161 0.25 14.01 -4.82
N ILE A 162 -0.96 13.50 -5.01
CA ILE A 162 -2.06 14.11 -5.75
C ILE A 162 -3.10 14.61 -4.75
N ALA A 163 -3.19 15.92 -4.52
CA ALA A 163 -4.25 16.50 -3.68
C ALA A 163 -5.63 16.42 -4.34
N ASP A 164 -6.67 16.80 -3.59
CA ASP A 164 -8.05 16.84 -4.09
C ASP A 164 -8.19 17.70 -5.36
N VAL A 165 -8.75 17.13 -6.42
CA VAL A 165 -8.87 17.78 -7.75
C VAL A 165 -7.52 18.05 -8.43
N GLY A 166 -6.41 17.49 -7.93
CA GLY A 166 -5.10 17.54 -8.57
C GLY A 166 -4.96 16.50 -9.70
N ALA A 167 -4.01 16.71 -10.62
CA ALA A 167 -3.74 15.78 -11.71
C ALA A 167 -2.25 15.55 -11.96
N VAL A 168 -1.89 14.31 -12.31
CA VAL A 168 -0.57 13.94 -12.82
C VAL A 168 -0.75 13.27 -14.16
N GLU A 169 -0.02 13.71 -15.17
CA GLU A 169 -0.01 13.12 -16.50
C GLU A 169 1.39 12.62 -16.86
N PHE A 170 1.47 11.37 -17.29
CA PHE A 170 2.66 10.78 -17.89
C PHE A 170 2.44 10.64 -19.40
N GLN A 171 3.23 11.38 -20.18
CA GLN A 171 3.17 11.35 -21.65
C GLN A 171 4.18 10.36 -22.27
N GLY A 172 5.15 9.87 -21.49
CA GLY A 172 6.16 8.90 -21.93
C GLY A 172 6.23 7.66 -21.04
N THR A 173 7.11 6.71 -21.40
CA THR A 173 7.33 5.46 -20.65
C THR A 173 7.98 5.73 -19.29
N VAL A 174 7.54 5.02 -18.26
CA VAL A 174 8.13 5.08 -16.91
C VAL A 174 8.91 3.79 -16.64
N ALA A 175 10.23 3.90 -16.52
CA ALA A 175 11.12 2.75 -16.37
C ALA A 175 11.04 2.13 -14.96
N GLN A 176 10.76 2.94 -13.95
CA GLN A 176 10.52 2.53 -12.56
C GLN A 176 9.63 3.58 -11.89
N ALA A 177 8.38 3.26 -11.54
CA ALA A 177 7.57 4.16 -10.73
C ALA A 177 7.47 3.66 -9.29
N GLY A 178 7.66 4.58 -8.35
CA GLY A 178 7.46 4.40 -6.91
C GLY A 178 5.98 4.52 -6.58
N THR A 179 5.66 5.27 -5.54
CA THR A 179 4.28 5.42 -5.07
C THR A 179 3.61 6.66 -5.66
N ILE A 180 2.33 6.55 -6.03
CA ILE A 180 1.44 7.65 -6.36
C ILE A 180 0.34 7.64 -5.29
N ALA A 181 0.32 8.65 -4.42
CA ALA A 181 -0.63 8.78 -3.32
C ALA A 181 -1.73 9.78 -3.68
N PHE A 182 -2.99 9.37 -3.52
CA PHE A 182 -4.15 10.24 -3.65
C PHE A 182 -4.51 10.79 -2.26
N ASP A 183 -4.18 12.05 -2.01
CA ASP A 183 -4.40 12.71 -0.72
C ASP A 183 -5.77 13.40 -0.63
N GLY A 184 -6.60 13.25 -1.67
CA GLY A 184 -7.93 13.84 -1.80
C GLY A 184 -9.00 12.85 -2.24
N THR A 185 -10.08 13.36 -2.84
CA THR A 185 -11.24 12.54 -3.29
C THR A 185 -11.52 12.60 -4.79
N HIS A 186 -10.84 13.48 -5.52
CA HIS A 186 -11.04 13.69 -6.96
C HIS A 186 -9.71 13.85 -7.72
N GLY A 187 -8.65 13.18 -7.29
CA GLY A 187 -7.36 13.18 -7.98
C GLY A 187 -7.42 12.45 -9.32
N SER A 188 -6.56 12.85 -10.26
CA SER A 188 -6.50 12.26 -11.60
C SER A 188 -5.08 11.83 -11.96
N LEU A 189 -4.89 10.56 -12.27
CA LEU A 189 -3.70 10.06 -12.96
C LEU A 189 -4.02 9.89 -14.45
N ILE A 190 -3.18 10.40 -15.34
CA ILE A 190 -3.39 10.36 -16.79
C ILE A 190 -2.17 9.67 -17.43
N LEU A 191 -2.43 8.65 -18.26
CA LEU A 191 -1.41 7.85 -18.93
C LEU A 191 -1.61 7.91 -20.45
N ASP A 192 -0.94 8.84 -21.14
CA ASP A 192 -1.10 9.03 -22.59
C ASP A 192 -0.32 8.01 -23.44
N HIS A 193 0.73 7.41 -22.90
CA HIS A 193 1.49 6.35 -23.56
C HIS A 193 1.84 5.22 -22.58
N PRO A 194 0.92 4.27 -22.34
CA PRO A 194 1.01 3.36 -21.21
C PRO A 194 2.01 2.20 -21.32
N PRO A 195 2.59 1.75 -22.46
CA PRO A 195 3.13 0.40 -22.53
C PRO A 195 4.25 0.16 -21.51
N GLY A 196 3.97 -0.70 -20.54
CA GLY A 196 4.90 -1.07 -19.46
C GLY A 196 4.92 -0.07 -18.29
N PHE A 197 3.85 0.70 -18.06
CA PHE A 197 3.76 1.55 -16.88
C PHE A 197 3.53 0.71 -15.62
N HIS A 198 4.37 0.89 -14.60
CA HIS A 198 4.29 0.16 -13.33
C HIS A 198 4.45 1.13 -12.14
N ALA A 199 3.47 1.20 -11.23
CA ALA A 199 3.53 2.04 -10.03
C ALA A 199 2.84 1.38 -8.83
N THR A 200 3.11 1.87 -7.62
CA THR A 200 2.26 1.63 -6.44
C THR A 200 1.24 2.75 -6.33
N LEU A 201 -0.05 2.42 -6.13
CA LEU A 201 -1.09 3.40 -5.83
C LEU A 201 -1.45 3.32 -4.35
N ALA A 202 -1.47 4.47 -3.69
CA ALA A 202 -1.85 4.58 -2.30
C ALA A 202 -3.08 5.50 -2.15
N ASN A 203 -3.92 5.19 -1.16
CA ASN A 203 -5.05 6.02 -0.72
C ASN A 203 -6.15 6.33 -1.75
N MET A 204 -6.27 5.59 -2.86
CA MET A 204 -7.34 5.82 -3.84
C MET A 204 -8.74 5.82 -3.19
N GLN A 205 -9.55 6.84 -3.48
CA GLN A 205 -10.91 6.99 -3.01
C GLN A 205 -11.92 6.98 -4.17
N PRO A 206 -13.22 6.71 -3.91
CA PRO A 206 -14.26 6.95 -4.90
C PRO A 206 -14.26 8.42 -5.34
N GLY A 207 -14.11 8.64 -6.64
CA GLY A 207 -13.95 9.95 -7.26
C GLY A 207 -12.57 10.18 -7.87
N ASP A 208 -11.56 9.44 -7.43
CA ASP A 208 -10.26 9.38 -8.11
C ASP A 208 -10.35 8.62 -9.42
N THR A 209 -9.54 9.03 -10.40
CA THR A 209 -9.55 8.44 -11.75
C THR A 209 -8.16 8.16 -12.28
N ILE A 210 -8.05 7.08 -13.07
CA ILE A 210 -6.89 6.79 -13.92
C ILE A 210 -7.37 6.84 -15.36
N THR A 211 -7.00 7.88 -16.10
CA THR A 211 -7.30 8.03 -17.51
C THR A 211 -6.22 7.34 -18.34
N LEU A 212 -6.63 6.50 -19.27
CA LEU A 212 -5.76 5.75 -20.17
C LEU A 212 -5.68 6.45 -21.53
N ALA A 213 -4.61 6.13 -22.26
CA ALA A 213 -4.39 6.61 -23.61
C ALA A 213 -5.59 6.35 -24.52
N PRO A 214 -5.85 7.24 -25.50
CA PRO A 214 -6.89 7.02 -26.48
C PRO A 214 -6.78 5.68 -27.19
N GLY A 215 -7.82 4.85 -27.07
CA GLY A 215 -7.81 3.50 -27.62
C GLY A 215 -9.02 2.67 -27.25
N THR A 216 -9.09 1.46 -27.82
CA THR A 216 -10.13 0.45 -27.53
C THR A 216 -9.50 -0.88 -27.12
N GLY A 217 -10.32 -1.80 -26.60
CA GLY A 217 -9.88 -3.14 -26.22
C GLY A 217 -9.22 -3.23 -24.86
N TYR A 218 -9.46 -2.24 -23.98
CA TYR A 218 -9.00 -2.28 -22.60
C TYR A 218 -9.83 -3.23 -21.74
N ALA A 219 -9.17 -3.92 -20.83
CA ALA A 219 -9.77 -4.77 -19.81
C ALA A 219 -8.94 -4.68 -18.52
N LEU A 220 -9.59 -4.94 -17.39
CA LEU A 220 -8.93 -5.04 -16.08
C LEU A 220 -8.71 -6.50 -15.72
N GLY A 221 -7.54 -6.77 -15.17
CA GLY A 221 -7.16 -8.02 -14.53
C GLY A 221 -6.66 -7.75 -13.11
N TYR A 222 -6.51 -8.82 -12.34
CA TYR A 222 -5.95 -8.73 -11.00
C TYR A 222 -5.03 -9.92 -10.77
N ALA A 223 -3.76 -9.65 -10.47
CA ALA A 223 -2.73 -10.68 -10.30
C ALA A 223 -1.87 -10.36 -9.08
N GLY A 224 -1.84 -11.29 -8.11
CA GLY A 224 -1.14 -11.06 -6.83
C GLY A 224 -1.82 -9.94 -6.05
N SER A 225 -1.16 -8.77 -5.96
CA SER A 225 -1.64 -7.53 -5.35
C SER A 225 -1.70 -6.36 -6.34
N ALA A 226 -1.64 -6.66 -7.64
CA ALA A 226 -1.62 -5.66 -8.69
C ALA A 226 -2.91 -5.66 -9.53
N LEU A 227 -3.47 -4.47 -9.73
CA LEU A 227 -4.44 -4.21 -10.78
C LEU A 227 -3.70 -4.17 -12.12
N GLU A 228 -4.04 -5.09 -13.01
CA GLU A 228 -3.49 -5.14 -14.37
C GLU A 228 -4.44 -4.46 -15.34
N VAL A 229 -3.90 -3.58 -16.19
CA VAL A 229 -4.62 -2.98 -17.30
C VAL A 229 -4.12 -3.66 -18.57
N LEU A 230 -4.99 -4.41 -19.23
CA LEU A 230 -4.66 -5.10 -20.48
C LEU A 230 -5.29 -4.36 -21.66
N GLN A 231 -4.53 -4.16 -22.73
CA GLN A 231 -5.05 -3.69 -24.01
C GLN A 231 -4.91 -4.80 -25.05
N ASN A 232 -6.03 -5.29 -25.58
CA ASN A 232 -6.06 -6.42 -26.52
C ASN A 232 -5.33 -7.67 -26.00
N GLY A 233 -5.36 -7.89 -24.68
CA GLY A 233 -4.70 -9.02 -24.01
C GLY A 233 -3.20 -8.83 -23.73
N ILE A 234 -2.63 -7.67 -24.05
CA ILE A 234 -1.24 -7.32 -23.71
C ILE A 234 -1.26 -6.40 -22.50
N LEU A 235 -0.38 -6.63 -21.52
CA LEU A 235 -0.23 -5.76 -20.35
C LEU A 235 0.15 -4.34 -20.81
N ALA A 236 -0.75 -3.40 -20.61
CA ALA A 236 -0.54 -1.98 -20.88
C ALA A 236 0.07 -1.33 -19.65
N ALA A 237 -0.55 -1.47 -18.47
CA ALA A 237 -0.04 -0.94 -17.21
C ALA A 237 -0.32 -1.93 -16.06
N SER A 238 0.44 -1.83 -14.96
CA SER A 238 0.10 -2.50 -13.71
C SER A 238 0.26 -1.58 -12.51
N PHE A 239 -0.64 -1.69 -11.55
CA PHE A 239 -0.63 -0.90 -10.34
C PHE A 239 -0.62 -1.82 -9.14
N THR A 240 0.48 -1.83 -8.38
CA THR A 240 0.47 -2.42 -7.04
C THR A 240 -0.44 -1.58 -6.17
N LEU A 241 -1.38 -2.19 -5.46
CA LEU A 241 -2.32 -1.47 -4.61
C LEU A 241 -1.98 -1.69 -3.14
N ASP A 242 -2.48 -0.77 -2.30
CA ASP A 242 -2.60 -1.03 -0.87
C ASP A 242 -3.47 -2.28 -0.59
N SER A 243 -3.42 -2.74 0.65
CA SER A 243 -4.20 -3.87 1.14
C SER A 243 -5.71 -3.73 0.90
N GLY A 244 -6.37 -4.87 0.72
CA GLY A 244 -7.84 -4.95 0.76
C GLY A 244 -8.56 -4.49 -0.51
N TYR A 245 -7.82 -4.05 -1.54
CA TYR A 245 -8.39 -3.83 -2.87
C TYR A 245 -8.45 -5.15 -3.65
N ASP A 246 -9.55 -5.38 -4.35
CA ASP A 246 -9.70 -6.42 -5.36
C ASP A 246 -10.31 -5.86 -6.65
N LEU A 247 -10.46 -6.71 -7.67
CA LEU A 247 -10.99 -6.31 -8.97
C LEU A 247 -12.40 -5.69 -8.89
N THR A 248 -13.21 -6.06 -7.89
CA THR A 248 -14.57 -5.56 -7.72
C THR A 248 -14.63 -4.12 -7.20
N ASN A 249 -13.53 -3.62 -6.63
CA ASN A 249 -13.41 -2.21 -6.25
C ASN A 249 -13.29 -1.29 -7.46
N PHE A 250 -12.88 -1.80 -8.62
CA PHE A 250 -12.59 -1.00 -9.80
C PHE A 250 -13.64 -1.16 -10.89
N SER A 251 -13.91 -0.04 -11.57
CA SER A 251 -14.70 -0.02 -12.80
C SER A 251 -13.86 0.54 -13.93
N LEU A 252 -13.97 -0.07 -15.10
CA LEU A 252 -13.47 0.48 -16.36
C LEU A 252 -14.63 1.08 -17.13
N ASP A 253 -14.55 2.38 -17.42
CA ASP A 253 -15.38 3.03 -18.42
C ASP A 253 -14.62 3.10 -19.75
N PRO A 254 -14.95 2.25 -20.73
CA PRO A 254 -14.32 2.27 -22.04
C PRO A 254 -14.93 3.34 -22.97
N SER A 255 -15.92 4.11 -22.51
CA SER A 255 -16.59 5.11 -23.33
C SER A 255 -15.78 6.40 -23.44
N GLY A 256 -15.90 7.08 -24.58
CA GLY A 256 -15.16 8.31 -24.86
C GLY A 256 -13.88 8.10 -25.67
N LEU A 257 -13.15 9.19 -25.89
CA LEU A 257 -11.88 9.18 -26.61
C LEU A 257 -10.71 8.70 -25.75
N ALA A 258 -10.83 8.77 -24.42
CA ALA A 258 -9.84 8.33 -23.45
C ALA A 258 -10.54 7.47 -22.37
N PRO A 259 -10.35 6.14 -22.37
CA PRO A 259 -10.93 5.25 -21.36
C PRO A 259 -10.48 5.63 -19.95
N SER A 260 -11.32 5.40 -18.94
CA SER A 260 -10.98 5.72 -17.56
C SER A 260 -11.26 4.56 -16.61
N ILE A 261 -10.40 4.40 -15.63
CA ILE A 261 -10.56 3.49 -14.50
C ILE A 261 -10.94 4.35 -13.30
N GLY A 262 -12.01 3.97 -12.62
CA GLY A 262 -12.45 4.60 -11.40
C GLY A 262 -12.59 3.58 -10.28
N LEU A 263 -12.68 4.08 -9.06
CA LEU A 263 -13.00 3.28 -7.89
C LEU A 263 -14.51 3.32 -7.63
N THR A 264 -15.16 2.16 -7.61
CA THR A 264 -16.60 2.02 -7.32
C THR A 264 -16.84 2.13 -5.81
N ALA A 265 -15.93 1.58 -5.01
CA ALA A 265 -15.92 1.70 -3.56
C ALA A 265 -14.49 1.49 -3.05
N ALA A 266 -14.01 2.37 -2.15
CA ALA A 266 -12.81 2.10 -1.40
C ALA A 266 -13.05 0.95 -0.42
N PRO A 267 -12.02 0.12 -0.14
CA PRO A 267 -12.10 -0.84 0.93
C PRO A 267 -12.41 -0.12 2.26
N THR A 268 -13.01 -0.82 3.22
CA THR A 268 -13.27 -0.19 4.53
C THR A 268 -11.97 -0.10 5.30
N GLN A 269 -11.61 1.08 5.79
CA GLN A 269 -10.44 1.21 6.67
C GLN A 269 -10.75 0.54 8.01
N THR A 270 -9.88 -0.38 8.42
CA THR A 270 -10.08 -1.25 9.59
C THR A 270 -9.09 -0.95 10.70
N PHE A 271 -7.92 -0.39 10.38
CA PHE A 271 -6.86 -0.05 11.33
C PHE A 271 -6.59 1.46 11.31
N SER A 272 -6.47 2.06 12.49
CA SER A 272 -5.83 3.36 12.68
C SER A 272 -4.39 3.15 13.11
N TYR A 273 -3.48 3.89 12.51
CA TYR A 273 -2.05 3.78 12.73
C TYR A 273 -1.43 5.17 12.95
N ALA A 274 -0.55 5.31 13.93
CA ALA A 274 0.29 6.48 14.08
C ALA A 274 1.73 6.08 14.38
N ASP A 275 2.66 6.61 13.61
CA ASP A 275 4.10 6.57 13.91
C ASP A 275 4.46 7.84 14.68
N ASN A 276 4.78 7.68 15.96
CA ASN A 276 5.12 8.80 16.83
C ASN A 276 6.56 9.28 16.63
N THR A 277 7.44 8.46 16.05
CA THR A 277 8.81 8.86 15.72
C THR A 277 8.79 9.77 14.49
N SER A 278 8.10 9.34 13.43
CA SER A 278 8.00 10.06 12.17
C SER A 278 6.88 11.11 12.15
N GLN A 279 6.05 11.17 13.20
CA GLN A 279 4.88 12.04 13.32
C GLN A 279 3.88 11.86 12.17
N VAL A 280 3.70 10.61 11.76
CA VAL A 280 2.75 10.22 10.71
C VAL A 280 1.51 9.62 11.36
N THR A 281 0.33 9.98 10.88
CA THR A 281 -0.92 9.30 11.24
C THR A 281 -1.64 8.92 9.96
N ALA A 282 -2.05 7.67 9.86
CA ALA A 282 -2.74 7.12 8.72
C ALA A 282 -3.82 6.13 9.17
N ALA A 283 -4.66 5.74 8.24
CA ALA A 283 -5.52 4.57 8.41
C ALA A 283 -5.16 3.55 7.33
N SER A 284 -5.49 2.29 7.60
CA SER A 284 -5.18 1.16 6.72
C SER A 284 -6.36 0.21 6.67
N HIS A 285 -6.54 -0.44 5.53
CA HIS A 285 -7.56 -1.47 5.32
C HIS A 285 -7.11 -2.85 5.84
N GLY A 286 -5.82 -3.04 6.09
CA GLY A 286 -5.21 -4.33 6.43
C GLY A 286 -5.40 -5.39 5.33
N GLU A 287 -4.67 -6.49 5.48
CA GLU A 287 -4.73 -7.61 4.54
C GLU A 287 -5.61 -8.74 5.07
N ALA A 288 -6.10 -9.61 4.19
CA ALA A 288 -6.63 -10.90 4.62
C ALA A 288 -5.52 -11.72 5.30
N TYR A 289 -5.82 -12.32 6.45
CA TYR A 289 -4.84 -13.18 7.11
C TYR A 289 -4.67 -14.49 6.31
N THR A 290 -3.43 -14.80 5.93
CA THR A 290 -3.08 -16.03 5.18
C THR A 290 -2.11 -16.93 5.93
N GLY A 291 -1.80 -16.58 7.19
CA GLY A 291 -0.85 -17.31 8.02
C GLY A 291 -1.41 -18.59 8.67
N PRO A 292 -0.61 -19.24 9.52
CA PRO A 292 -0.95 -20.54 10.11
C PRO A 292 -1.97 -20.47 11.26
N ALA A 293 -2.23 -19.31 11.86
CA ALA A 293 -3.19 -19.18 12.95
C ALA A 293 -4.63 -19.24 12.42
N ALA A 294 -5.37 -20.28 12.78
CA ALA A 294 -6.75 -20.41 12.36
C ALA A 294 -7.65 -19.35 13.03
N GLY A 295 -8.74 -18.97 12.35
CA GLY A 295 -9.78 -18.11 12.92
C GLY A 295 -9.54 -16.60 12.76
N LEU A 296 -8.37 -16.18 12.30
CA LEU A 296 -8.08 -14.78 12.02
C LEU A 296 -8.66 -14.37 10.66
N ALA A 297 -9.32 -13.21 10.64
CA ALA A 297 -9.94 -12.64 9.45
C ALA A 297 -8.97 -11.72 8.69
N GLY A 298 -8.20 -10.92 9.41
CA GLY A 298 -7.34 -9.91 8.82
C GLY A 298 -6.00 -9.75 9.54
N GLN A 299 -5.11 -8.98 8.93
CA GLN A 299 -3.81 -8.66 9.49
C GLN A 299 -3.38 -7.23 9.20
N PHE A 300 -2.60 -6.68 10.13
CA PHE A 300 -1.84 -5.46 9.96
C PHE A 300 -0.38 -5.75 10.30
N ILE A 301 0.50 -5.65 9.31
CA ILE A 301 1.94 -5.89 9.49
C ILE A 301 2.67 -4.64 9.04
N HIS A 302 3.29 -3.95 9.99
CA HIS A 302 4.10 -2.78 9.74
C HIS A 302 5.33 -2.87 10.64
N ILE A 303 6.38 -3.54 10.17
CA ILE A 303 7.59 -3.79 10.98
C ILE A 303 8.55 -2.61 10.81
N THR A 304 8.67 -1.80 11.85
CA THR A 304 9.59 -0.64 11.94
C THR A 304 10.37 -0.69 13.25
N PRO A 305 11.50 0.03 13.43
CA PRO A 305 12.08 0.32 14.75
C PRO A 305 11.43 1.51 15.49
N ASP A 306 10.44 2.16 14.88
CA ASP A 306 9.76 3.34 15.41
C ASP A 306 8.70 3.02 16.46
N ASN A 307 8.33 4.02 17.27
CA ASN A 307 7.26 3.87 18.26
C ASN A 307 5.90 4.08 17.59
N VAL A 308 5.13 3.00 17.42
CA VAL A 308 3.86 3.05 16.71
C VAL A 308 2.65 2.78 17.60
N ASN A 309 1.55 3.45 17.29
CA ASN A 309 0.24 3.21 17.88
C ASN A 309 -0.67 2.57 16.82
N VAL A 310 -1.22 1.39 17.11
CA VAL A 310 -2.19 0.71 16.25
C VAL A 310 -3.47 0.45 17.03
N ALA A 311 -4.62 0.79 16.43
CA ALA A 311 -5.91 0.41 16.99
C ALA A 311 -6.87 -0.09 15.91
N THR A 312 -7.73 -1.04 16.28
CA THR A 312 -8.74 -1.57 15.35
C THR A 312 -10.02 -2.02 16.05
N ALA A 313 -11.14 -1.79 15.37
CA ALA A 313 -12.44 -2.35 15.73
C ALA A 313 -12.72 -3.70 15.04
N ALA A 314 -11.85 -4.13 14.12
CA ALA A 314 -12.02 -5.38 13.38
C ALA A 314 -11.79 -6.59 14.31
N PRO A 315 -12.66 -7.62 14.24
CA PRO A 315 -12.51 -8.79 15.08
C PRO A 315 -11.47 -9.77 14.53
N SER A 316 -10.84 -10.52 15.43
CA SER A 316 -9.95 -11.65 15.10
C SER A 316 -8.83 -11.29 14.13
N VAL A 317 -7.92 -10.41 14.55
CA VAL A 317 -6.84 -9.88 13.71
C VAL A 317 -5.45 -10.32 14.15
N PHE A 318 -4.50 -10.36 13.20
CA PHE A 318 -3.07 -10.43 13.49
C PHE A 318 -2.43 -9.04 13.36
N ILE A 319 -1.81 -8.52 14.42
CA ILE A 319 -1.09 -7.23 14.38
C ILE A 319 0.39 -7.46 14.67
N ARG A 320 1.26 -6.89 13.83
CA ARG A 320 2.71 -6.89 14.04
C ARG A 320 3.36 -5.55 13.72
N THR A 321 4.05 -4.94 14.69
CA THR A 321 4.57 -3.55 14.62
C THR A 321 6.10 -3.42 14.58
N GLY A 322 6.84 -4.47 14.96
CA GLY A 322 8.30 -4.45 14.93
C GLY A 322 8.91 -4.01 16.26
N ALA A 323 10.08 -3.40 16.22
CA ALA A 323 10.77 -2.93 17.41
C ALA A 323 10.31 -1.51 17.79
N GLY A 324 10.52 -1.10 19.04
CA GLY A 324 10.10 0.22 19.50
C GLY A 324 9.27 0.11 20.77
N ASP A 325 8.86 1.25 21.31
CA ASP A 325 7.90 1.30 22.41
C ASP A 325 6.49 1.53 21.83
N ASP A 326 5.81 0.43 21.49
CA ASP A 326 4.54 0.47 20.75
C ASP A 326 3.30 0.43 21.64
N ALA A 327 2.18 0.93 21.13
CA ALA A 327 0.87 0.70 21.72
C ALA A 327 -0.08 0.04 20.73
N VAL A 328 -0.65 -1.11 21.10
CA VAL A 328 -1.58 -1.84 20.24
C VAL A 328 -2.88 -2.09 20.99
N GLN A 329 -4.01 -1.75 20.37
CA GLN A 329 -5.34 -2.00 20.91
C GLN A 329 -6.21 -2.76 19.90
N VAL A 330 -6.71 -3.92 20.34
CA VAL A 330 -7.77 -4.68 19.65
C VAL A 330 -9.05 -4.66 20.49
N THR A 331 -10.16 -5.14 19.93
CA THR A 331 -11.48 -4.94 20.55
C THR A 331 -12.30 -6.22 20.69
N SER A 332 -12.34 -7.11 19.70
CA SER A 332 -13.16 -8.32 19.74
C SER A 332 -12.60 -9.47 18.92
N GLY A 333 -13.13 -10.68 19.12
CA GLY A 333 -12.64 -11.89 18.49
C GLY A 333 -11.31 -12.38 19.07
N ASP A 334 -10.77 -13.44 18.49
CA ASP A 334 -9.51 -14.03 18.95
C ASP A 334 -8.36 -13.32 18.23
N ASN A 335 -7.65 -12.41 18.89
CA ASN A 335 -6.62 -11.60 18.26
C ASN A 335 -5.22 -12.13 18.56
N VAL A 336 -4.27 -11.76 17.71
CA VAL A 336 -2.85 -12.08 17.89
C VAL A 336 -2.05 -10.80 17.74
N ILE A 337 -1.31 -10.43 18.79
CA ILE A 337 -0.55 -9.19 18.86
C ILE A 337 0.94 -9.51 19.06
N ASP A 338 1.76 -9.09 18.09
CA ASP A 338 3.21 -9.24 18.07
C ASP A 338 3.90 -7.87 17.94
N ALA A 339 4.15 -7.21 19.08
CA ALA A 339 4.92 -5.97 19.13
C ALA A 339 6.43 -6.22 19.30
N SER A 340 6.90 -7.42 18.95
CA SER A 340 8.31 -7.84 18.93
C SER A 340 9.12 -7.38 20.17
N THR A 341 10.14 -6.53 19.98
CA THR A 341 11.11 -6.11 20.99
C THR A 341 10.90 -4.65 21.38
N GLY A 342 11.17 -4.30 22.63
CA GLY A 342 10.92 -2.94 23.15
C GLY A 342 9.78 -2.96 24.18
N SER A 343 9.46 -1.82 24.78
CA SER A 343 8.50 -1.76 25.89
C SER A 343 7.12 -1.35 25.40
N ASN A 344 6.19 -2.30 25.37
CA ASN A 344 4.92 -2.13 24.69
C ASN A 344 3.72 -1.98 25.62
N PHE A 345 2.66 -1.37 25.12
CA PHE A 345 1.37 -1.25 25.78
C PHE A 345 0.30 -1.97 24.95
N LEU A 346 -0.07 -3.18 25.34
CA LEU A 346 -0.92 -4.08 24.58
C LEU A 346 -2.28 -4.21 25.25
N VAL A 347 -3.36 -3.88 24.55
CA VAL A 347 -4.73 -3.96 25.05
C VAL A 347 -5.47 -5.05 24.29
N GLY A 348 -5.77 -6.14 25.01
CA GLY A 348 -6.61 -7.24 24.53
C GLY A 348 -8.06 -6.83 24.32
N GLY A 349 -8.73 -7.54 23.42
CA GLY A 349 -10.14 -7.40 23.14
C GLY A 349 -10.99 -8.38 23.93
N THR A 350 -12.21 -8.59 23.48
CA THR A 350 -13.04 -9.71 23.93
C THR A 350 -12.74 -10.95 23.10
N GLY A 351 -12.52 -12.11 23.71
CA GLY A 351 -12.21 -13.34 22.96
C GLY A 351 -11.09 -14.13 23.62
N HIS A 352 -10.29 -14.83 22.84
CA HIS A 352 -9.08 -15.51 23.27
C HIS A 352 -7.88 -14.90 22.57
N ASP A 353 -7.24 -13.93 23.22
CA ASP A 353 -6.15 -13.16 22.64
C ASP A 353 -4.79 -13.80 22.90
N THR A 354 -3.88 -13.70 21.94
CA THR A 354 -2.50 -14.14 22.07
C THR A 354 -1.55 -12.95 21.95
N PHE A 355 -0.68 -12.79 22.95
CA PHE A 355 0.33 -11.74 23.01
C PHE A 355 1.73 -12.35 22.87
N PHE A 356 2.60 -11.71 22.10
CA PHE A 356 4.01 -12.09 21.98
C PHE A 356 4.92 -11.03 22.60
N VAL A 357 5.95 -11.51 23.28
CA VAL A 357 7.04 -10.72 23.84
C VAL A 357 8.36 -11.29 23.36
N ASP A 358 9.17 -10.48 22.69
CA ASP A 358 10.47 -10.92 22.18
C ASP A 358 11.62 -10.38 23.02
N THR A 359 12.29 -11.27 23.75
CA THR A 359 13.46 -10.91 24.58
C THR A 359 14.79 -10.97 23.82
N THR A 360 14.78 -11.35 22.54
CA THR A 360 16.00 -11.60 21.76
C THR A 360 16.69 -10.32 21.27
N GLY A 361 16.04 -9.16 21.35
CA GLY A 361 16.57 -7.87 20.89
C GLY A 361 17.72 -7.28 21.70
N GLY A 362 18.15 -7.92 22.79
CA GLY A 362 19.31 -7.46 23.57
C GLY A 362 19.10 -6.16 24.33
N GLN A 363 17.84 -5.72 24.49
CA GLN A 363 17.43 -4.57 25.31
C GLN A 363 16.57 -5.01 26.51
N THR A 364 16.61 -4.23 27.59
CA THR A 364 15.64 -4.40 28.69
C THR A 364 14.28 -3.91 28.20
N LEU A 365 13.23 -4.70 28.44
CA LEU A 365 11.88 -4.35 28.00
C LEU A 365 10.85 -4.49 29.11
N TRP A 366 9.75 -3.76 28.96
CA TRP A 366 8.59 -3.85 29.83
C TRP A 366 7.29 -3.75 29.06
N ASP A 367 6.53 -4.84 29.02
CA ASP A 367 5.20 -4.83 28.42
C ASP A 367 4.11 -4.66 29.47
N SER A 368 3.11 -3.84 29.16
CA SER A 368 1.86 -3.74 29.90
C SER A 368 0.75 -4.39 29.09
N ILE A 369 0.19 -5.48 29.60
CA ILE A 369 -0.86 -6.25 28.93
C ILE A 369 -2.16 -6.00 29.68
N VAL A 370 -3.03 -5.22 29.05
CA VAL A 370 -4.35 -4.85 29.56
C VAL A 370 -5.38 -5.84 29.04
N ASN A 371 -6.34 -6.16 29.91
CA ASN A 371 -7.45 -7.09 29.62
C ASN A 371 -6.99 -8.55 29.37
N PHE A 372 -5.98 -9.02 30.11
CA PHE A 372 -5.54 -10.43 30.06
C PHE A 372 -6.48 -11.33 30.90
N HIS A 373 -7.39 -12.03 30.24
CA HIS A 373 -8.47 -12.82 30.85
C HIS A 373 -8.48 -14.29 30.41
N ALA A 374 -9.36 -15.09 31.01
CA ALA A 374 -9.40 -16.54 30.77
C ALA A 374 -9.61 -16.86 29.28
N GLY A 375 -8.74 -17.68 28.72
CA GLY A 375 -8.63 -18.00 27.30
C GLY A 375 -7.40 -17.37 26.64
N ASP A 376 -6.86 -16.30 27.21
CA ASP A 376 -5.72 -15.59 26.63
C ASP A 376 -4.40 -16.32 26.86
N ALA A 377 -3.45 -16.06 25.98
CA ALA A 377 -2.10 -16.60 26.03
C ALA A 377 -1.06 -15.49 25.89
N LEU A 378 0.01 -15.58 26.67
CA LEU A 378 1.21 -14.77 26.55
C LEU A 378 2.37 -15.70 26.23
N THR A 379 3.06 -15.44 25.12
CA THR A 379 4.24 -16.20 24.69
C THR A 379 5.48 -15.32 24.70
N ILE A 380 6.52 -15.80 25.36
CA ILE A 380 7.79 -15.11 25.53
C ILE A 380 8.87 -15.85 24.75
N TRP A 381 9.34 -15.22 23.67
CA TRP A 381 10.43 -15.71 22.84
C TRP A 381 11.79 -15.40 23.46
N GLY A 382 12.76 -16.27 23.20
CA GLY A 382 14.10 -16.19 23.80
C GLY A 382 14.22 -16.83 25.19
N TYR A 383 13.14 -17.41 25.73
CA TYR A 383 13.18 -18.18 26.96
C TYR A 383 13.81 -19.57 26.72
N SER A 384 14.89 -19.88 27.43
CA SER A 384 15.60 -21.16 27.33
C SER A 384 15.32 -22.04 28.56
N PRO A 385 14.57 -23.15 28.44
CA PRO A 385 14.25 -24.03 29.56
C PRO A 385 15.52 -24.56 30.24
N GLY A 386 15.55 -24.49 31.58
CA GLY A 386 16.70 -24.93 32.39
C GLY A 386 17.87 -23.93 32.42
N VAL A 387 17.78 -22.81 31.68
CA VAL A 387 18.80 -21.76 31.66
C VAL A 387 18.19 -20.43 32.13
N SER A 388 17.11 -19.97 31.48
CA SER A 388 16.34 -18.80 31.88
C SER A 388 15.54 -19.03 33.17
N SER A 389 15.42 -18.00 34.01
CA SER A 389 14.59 -18.03 35.22
C SER A 389 13.47 -16.99 35.14
N HIS A 390 12.36 -17.23 35.83
CA HIS A 390 11.26 -16.29 35.96
C HIS A 390 10.73 -16.23 37.39
N GLY A 391 10.09 -15.12 37.73
CA GLY A 391 9.40 -14.91 39.00
C GLY A 391 8.20 -13.97 38.83
N TRP A 392 7.39 -13.86 39.86
CA TRP A 392 6.18 -13.03 39.87
C TRP A 392 6.25 -11.98 40.98
N ALA A 393 5.76 -10.78 40.71
CA ALA A 393 5.64 -9.70 41.68
C ALA A 393 4.31 -8.96 41.49
N ASP A 394 3.69 -8.57 42.60
CA ASP A 394 2.44 -7.80 42.57
C ASP A 394 2.69 -6.29 42.51
N GLY A 395 1.76 -5.57 41.87
CA GLY A 395 1.63 -4.13 41.97
C GLY A 395 2.72 -3.33 41.22
N LEU A 396 3.47 -3.99 40.34
CA LEU A 396 4.39 -3.30 39.43
C LEU A 396 3.65 -2.88 38.15
N GLY A 397 4.25 -1.97 37.38
CA GLY A 397 3.68 -1.38 36.17
C GLY A 397 3.55 0.15 36.25
N ALA A 398 3.06 0.76 35.17
CA ALA A 398 2.82 2.20 35.12
C ALA A 398 1.64 2.61 36.04
N ALA A 399 1.61 3.87 36.46
CA ALA A 399 0.52 4.39 37.27
C ALA A 399 -0.83 4.23 36.54
N GLY A 400 -1.80 3.59 37.20
CA GLY A 400 -3.11 3.24 36.59
C GLY A 400 -3.13 1.91 35.83
N TYR A 401 -1.98 1.31 35.57
CA TYR A 401 -1.82 0.04 34.85
C TYR A 401 -0.87 -0.90 35.61
N THR A 402 -1.09 -1.05 36.91
CA THR A 402 -0.35 -2.00 37.75
C THR A 402 -1.02 -3.37 37.78
N GLY A 403 -0.27 -4.42 38.07
CA GLY A 403 -0.81 -5.77 38.15
C GLY A 403 0.20 -6.83 38.55
N LEU A 404 -0.07 -8.08 38.17
CA LEU A 404 0.80 -9.22 38.37
C LEU A 404 1.87 -9.21 37.29
N THR A 405 3.11 -8.98 37.69
CA THR A 405 4.23 -8.80 36.76
C THR A 405 5.13 -10.01 36.74
N LEU A 406 5.23 -10.62 35.57
CA LEU A 406 6.23 -11.61 35.25
C LEU A 406 7.58 -10.92 35.12
N GLN A 407 8.58 -11.39 35.85
CA GLN A 407 9.96 -10.95 35.76
C GLN A 407 10.80 -12.08 35.19
N ILE A 408 11.30 -11.89 33.97
CA ILE A 408 12.16 -12.86 33.29
C ILE A 408 13.61 -12.39 33.42
N LYS A 409 14.46 -13.29 33.91
CA LYS A 409 15.91 -13.14 33.86
C LYS A 409 16.43 -14.12 32.81
N PRO A 410 16.63 -13.66 31.57
CA PRO A 410 17.24 -14.51 30.57
C PRO A 410 18.75 -14.62 30.84
N THR A 411 19.42 -15.53 30.14
CA THR A 411 20.84 -15.82 30.34
C THR A 411 21.69 -15.40 29.17
N GLY A 412 22.96 -15.05 29.41
CA GLY A 412 23.91 -14.66 28.35
C GLY A 412 23.81 -13.17 28.00
N ALA A 413 23.79 -12.85 26.70
CA ALA A 413 23.69 -11.47 26.18
C ALA A 413 22.26 -10.87 26.21
N LEU A 414 21.29 -11.63 26.73
CA LEU A 414 19.90 -11.21 26.88
C LEU A 414 19.70 -10.38 28.16
N VAL A 415 18.75 -9.45 28.15
CA VAL A 415 18.51 -8.48 29.24
C VAL A 415 17.16 -8.74 29.90
N ALA A 416 16.98 -8.26 31.13
CA ALA A 416 15.77 -8.50 31.90
C ALA A 416 14.52 -8.04 31.13
N ALA A 417 13.49 -8.89 31.12
CA ALA A 417 12.21 -8.60 30.48
C ALA A 417 11.11 -8.68 31.53
N GLN A 418 10.16 -7.76 31.45
CA GLN A 418 9.01 -7.73 32.35
C GLN A 418 7.73 -7.65 31.55
N ALA A 419 6.70 -8.38 31.99
CA ALA A 419 5.37 -8.31 31.41
C ALA A 419 4.35 -8.19 32.55
N THR A 420 3.64 -7.08 32.61
CA THR A 420 2.61 -6.80 33.61
C THR A 420 1.25 -7.20 33.08
N LEU A 421 0.63 -8.19 33.70
CA LEU A 421 -0.77 -8.56 33.47
C LEU A 421 -1.63 -7.61 34.31
N VAL A 422 -2.08 -6.52 33.69
CA VAL A 422 -2.70 -5.38 34.38
C VAL A 422 -3.98 -5.82 35.07
N GLY A 423 -4.13 -5.45 36.35
CA GLY A 423 -5.30 -5.77 37.16
C GLY A 423 -5.29 -7.17 37.80
N LEU A 424 -4.40 -8.08 37.37
CA LEU A 424 -4.21 -9.36 38.06
C LEU A 424 -3.33 -9.20 39.30
N THR A 425 -3.35 -10.20 40.18
CA THR A 425 -2.53 -10.29 41.40
C THR A 425 -2.05 -11.72 41.63
N SER A 426 -1.21 -11.93 42.65
CA SER A 426 -0.74 -13.26 43.05
C SER A 426 -1.86 -14.24 43.42
N ALA A 427 -3.07 -13.75 43.72
CA ALA A 427 -4.26 -14.60 43.89
C ALA A 427 -4.67 -15.32 42.61
N ASP A 428 -4.37 -14.74 41.45
CA ASP A 428 -4.72 -15.26 40.12
C ASP A 428 -3.67 -16.26 39.60
N LEU A 429 -2.54 -16.46 40.28
CA LEU A 429 -1.51 -17.42 39.83
C LEU A 429 -2.05 -18.84 39.63
N SER A 430 -3.08 -19.23 40.38
CA SER A 430 -3.72 -20.55 40.24
C SER A 430 -4.54 -20.71 38.95
N SER A 431 -4.95 -19.61 38.32
CA SER A 431 -5.59 -19.61 37.01
C SER A 431 -4.59 -19.49 35.86
N LEU A 432 -3.29 -19.28 36.13
CA LEU A 432 -2.25 -19.18 35.11
C LEU A 432 -1.51 -20.51 34.93
N MET A 433 -1.66 -21.14 33.76
CA MET A 433 -0.86 -22.29 33.37
C MET A 433 0.44 -21.80 32.74
N VAL A 434 1.58 -22.13 33.36
CA VAL A 434 2.91 -21.81 32.85
C VAL A 434 3.55 -23.06 32.26
N GLN A 435 3.98 -22.98 30.99
CA GLN A 435 4.61 -24.09 30.27
C GLN A 435 5.72 -23.59 29.37
N THR A 436 6.62 -24.48 28.97
CA THR A 436 7.66 -24.20 27.96
C THR A 436 7.40 -25.00 26.71
N GLY A 437 7.72 -24.44 25.55
CA GLY A 437 7.64 -25.15 24.27
C GLY A 437 8.78 -24.78 23.33
N GLU A 438 8.81 -25.45 22.18
CA GLU A 438 9.78 -25.21 21.11
C GLU A 438 9.07 -25.31 19.75
N VAL A 439 9.31 -24.33 18.89
CA VAL A 439 8.84 -24.33 17.49
C VAL A 439 9.99 -23.89 16.60
N GLY A 440 10.32 -24.70 15.59
CA GLY A 440 11.36 -24.35 14.62
C GLY A 440 12.76 -24.16 15.21
N GLY A 441 13.07 -24.80 16.34
CA GLY A 441 14.34 -24.61 17.07
C GLY A 441 14.32 -23.46 18.09
N ASN A 442 13.25 -22.67 18.12
CA ASN A 442 13.11 -21.54 19.03
C ASN A 442 12.30 -21.96 20.25
N SER A 443 12.93 -21.90 21.43
CA SER A 443 12.27 -22.14 22.71
C SER A 443 11.50 -20.92 23.19
N TYR A 444 10.39 -21.16 23.90
CA TYR A 444 9.56 -20.11 24.49
C TYR A 444 8.99 -20.52 25.85
N LEU A 445 8.59 -19.51 26.63
CA LEU A 445 7.71 -19.65 27.80
C LEU A 445 6.31 -19.23 27.38
N SER A 446 5.30 -20.00 27.75
CA SER A 446 3.90 -19.70 27.49
C SER A 446 3.14 -19.66 28.81
N ILE A 447 2.32 -18.63 28.94
CA ILE A 447 1.42 -18.40 30.07
C ILE A 447 0.01 -18.37 29.50
N ILE A 448 -0.84 -19.30 29.91
CA ILE A 448 -2.23 -19.38 29.46
C ILE A 448 -3.11 -19.07 30.65
N HIS A 449 -3.99 -18.08 30.52
CA HIS A 449 -5.00 -17.83 31.53
C HIS A 449 -6.13 -18.85 31.37
N THR A 450 -6.22 -19.78 32.30
CA THR A 450 -7.27 -20.80 32.34
C THR A 450 -8.48 -20.29 33.11
N SER A 451 -9.68 -20.73 32.73
CA SER A 451 -10.87 -20.43 33.56
C SER A 451 -10.73 -21.11 34.91
N ALA A 452 -11.09 -20.41 35.99
CA ALA A 452 -11.10 -20.94 37.36
C ALA A 452 -12.27 -21.93 37.57
N ALA A 453 -12.32 -22.98 36.76
CA ALA A 453 -13.17 -24.16 36.92
C ALA A 453 -12.70 -25.25 35.94
N SER A 454 -11.49 -25.77 36.15
CA SER A 454 -11.13 -27.08 35.64
C SER A 454 -10.25 -27.77 36.69
N GLU A 455 -10.90 -28.54 37.56
CA GLU A 455 -10.23 -29.71 38.14
C GLU A 455 -9.58 -30.50 36.99
N PRO A 456 -8.42 -31.15 37.19
CA PRO A 456 -7.69 -31.79 36.11
C PRO A 456 -8.44 -33.04 35.68
N LEU A 457 -9.40 -32.89 34.77
CA LEU A 457 -9.87 -33.99 33.96
C LEU A 457 -8.76 -34.23 32.93
N LEU A 458 -7.80 -35.06 33.33
CA LEU A 458 -6.81 -35.66 32.44
C LEU A 458 -7.55 -36.39 31.31
N ALA A 459 -7.90 -35.67 30.25
CA ALA A 459 -8.18 -36.26 28.97
C ALA A 459 -6.83 -36.72 28.41
N PRO A 460 -6.59 -38.03 28.21
CA PRO A 460 -5.34 -38.49 27.63
C PRO A 460 -5.22 -37.89 26.24
N LEU A 461 -4.09 -37.20 26.01
CA LEU A 461 -3.60 -36.76 24.72
C LEU A 461 -3.97 -37.79 23.65
N ALA A 462 -4.89 -37.43 22.76
CA ALA A 462 -5.13 -38.20 21.55
C ALA A 462 -3.84 -38.11 20.71
N ARG A 463 -2.94 -39.08 20.86
CA ARG A 463 -1.95 -39.40 19.83
C ARG A 463 -2.71 -39.84 18.58
N ARG A 464 -3.17 -38.89 17.77
CA ARG A 464 -3.60 -39.13 16.38
C ARG A 464 -2.55 -38.58 15.43
N ILE A 465 -1.34 -39.13 15.49
CA ILE A 465 -0.56 -39.32 14.27
C ILE A 465 -1.15 -40.57 13.62
N GLY A 466 -2.14 -40.36 12.75
CA GLY A 466 -2.59 -41.40 11.83
C GLY A 466 -1.47 -41.72 10.86
N LYS A 467 -0.80 -42.86 11.06
CA LYS A 467 -0.02 -43.51 10.02
C LYS A 467 -0.92 -43.71 8.80
N VAL A 468 -0.57 -43.12 7.67
CA VAL A 468 -1.18 -43.39 6.36
C VAL A 468 -0.79 -44.80 5.93
N PRO A 469 -1.73 -45.75 5.75
CA PRO A 469 -1.44 -46.98 5.03
C PRO A 469 -1.53 -46.66 3.53
N ARG A 470 -0.41 -46.77 2.82
CA ARG A 470 -0.40 -46.87 1.36
C ARG A 470 -1.23 -48.09 0.95
N GLN A 471 -2.35 -47.88 0.25
CA GLN A 471 -2.98 -48.93 -0.53
C GLN A 471 -2.24 -49.07 -1.87
N ARG A 472 -1.72 -50.27 -2.13
CA ARG A 472 -1.39 -50.73 -3.48
C ARG A 472 -2.63 -51.38 -4.06
N GLU A 473 -2.93 -51.03 -5.32
CA GLU A 473 -3.90 -51.70 -6.17
C GLU A 473 -3.63 -53.21 -6.23
N HIS A 474 -4.66 -54.04 -6.08
CA HIS A 474 -4.88 -55.18 -6.96
C HIS A 474 -6.28 -55.81 -6.82
N ARG A 475 -6.91 -55.96 -7.98
CA ARG A 475 -7.90 -56.97 -8.39
C ARG A 475 -9.32 -56.92 -7.81
N VAL A 476 -10.21 -56.56 -8.74
CA VAL A 476 -11.63 -56.91 -8.82
C VAL A 476 -11.82 -58.41 -8.59
N GLY A 477 -12.64 -58.76 -7.60
CA GLY A 477 -13.28 -60.06 -7.42
C GLY A 477 -14.73 -59.82 -7.01
N HIS A 478 -15.67 -60.22 -7.86
CA HIS A 478 -17.11 -60.11 -7.62
C HIS A 478 -17.56 -61.05 -6.50
N GLN A 479 -18.46 -60.62 -5.61
CA GLN A 479 -19.55 -61.46 -5.06
C GLN A 479 -20.57 -60.66 -4.21
N ARG A 480 -21.78 -60.57 -4.78
CA ARG A 480 -23.16 -60.65 -4.21
C ARG A 480 -23.49 -60.11 -2.79
N ILE A 481 -24.40 -59.12 -2.80
CA ILE A 481 -25.69 -58.98 -2.05
C ILE A 481 -25.77 -59.54 -0.62
N ASP A 482 -26.02 -58.66 0.36
CA ASP A 482 -27.22 -58.78 1.22
C ASP A 482 -27.57 -57.46 1.93
N ALA A 483 -28.87 -57.18 1.93
CA ALA A 483 -29.51 -56.02 2.51
C ALA A 483 -29.96 -56.33 3.95
N VAL A 484 -29.68 -55.43 4.90
CA VAL A 484 -30.45 -55.32 6.14
C VAL A 484 -30.56 -53.84 6.54
N VAL A 485 -31.77 -53.31 6.38
CA VAL A 485 -32.27 -52.12 7.07
C VAL A 485 -33.18 -52.62 8.17
N GLU A 486 -33.05 -52.10 9.39
CA GLU A 486 -34.14 -51.97 10.37
C GLU A 486 -33.79 -50.87 11.41
N PRO A 487 -34.81 -50.21 12.00
CA PRO A 487 -34.75 -48.79 12.36
C PRO A 487 -34.75 -48.54 13.89
N LEU A 488 -34.09 -47.46 14.32
CA LEU A 488 -34.16 -46.98 15.70
C LEU A 488 -35.32 -45.99 15.87
N HIS A 489 -36.34 -46.45 16.59
CA HIS A 489 -37.43 -45.66 17.14
C HIS A 489 -37.07 -45.11 18.53
N ARG A 490 -37.71 -43.97 18.85
CA ARG A 490 -37.93 -43.33 20.16
C ARG A 490 -36.75 -42.56 20.78
N LEU A 491 -36.91 -41.24 20.85
CA LEU A 491 -37.35 -40.55 22.07
C LEU A 491 -37.90 -39.15 21.71
N VAL A 492 -39.04 -38.82 22.31
CA VAL A 492 -39.79 -37.54 22.22
C VAL A 492 -39.42 -36.67 23.43
N PRO A 493 -39.47 -35.33 23.30
CA PRO A 493 -39.98 -34.51 24.39
C PRO A 493 -41.12 -33.55 23.95
N PRO A 494 -41.91 -33.03 24.92
CA PRO A 494 -43.34 -32.71 24.76
C PRO A 494 -43.65 -31.26 24.32
N GLY A 495 -44.80 -31.07 23.64
CA GLY A 495 -45.44 -29.76 23.40
C GLY A 495 -46.14 -29.21 24.66
N HIS A 496 -46.82 -28.06 24.71
CA HIS A 496 -47.30 -27.02 23.79
C HIS A 496 -47.81 -25.88 24.74
N VAL A 497 -47.89 -24.58 24.45
CA VAL A 497 -49.04 -23.84 23.86
C VAL A 497 -48.80 -22.32 24.08
N LEU A 498 -48.91 -21.51 23.02
CA LEU A 498 -49.64 -20.21 22.91
C LEU A 498 -49.37 -19.65 21.49
N GLU A 499 -50.33 -19.81 20.57
CA GLU A 499 -51.10 -18.70 19.93
C GLU A 499 -50.35 -17.88 18.86
N ARG A 500 -50.91 -17.41 17.75
CA ARG A 500 -52.09 -17.65 16.91
C ARG A 500 -51.82 -16.86 15.62
N ARG A 501 -52.17 -17.46 14.47
CA ARG A 501 -52.72 -16.82 13.24
C ARG A 501 -51.89 -15.76 12.48
N LEU A 502 -51.51 -16.12 11.24
CA LEU A 502 -51.92 -15.38 10.03
C LEU A 502 -51.82 -16.30 8.80
N LYS A 503 -52.91 -16.33 8.03
CA LYS A 503 -53.13 -17.15 6.83
C LYS A 503 -53.66 -16.20 5.76
N LEU A 504 -53.01 -16.13 4.61
CA LEU A 504 -53.43 -15.55 3.32
C LEU A 504 -52.42 -16.13 2.31
N GLY A 505 -52.74 -16.73 1.18
CA GLY A 505 -53.97 -17.05 0.49
C GLY A 505 -53.52 -17.59 -0.87
N GLN A 506 -53.85 -18.84 -1.19
CA GLN A 506 -53.60 -19.47 -2.49
C GLN A 506 -54.40 -18.76 -3.58
N VAL A 507 -53.79 -18.55 -4.75
CA VAL A 507 -54.50 -18.44 -6.04
C VAL A 507 -54.00 -19.57 -6.92
N ALA A 508 -54.94 -20.32 -7.47
CA ALA A 508 -54.74 -21.50 -8.30
C ALA A 508 -55.20 -21.23 -9.76
N HIS A 509 -54.66 -22.04 -10.67
CA HIS A 509 -55.01 -22.23 -12.10
C HIS A 509 -54.43 -21.18 -13.07
N LEU A 510 -53.85 -21.54 -14.23
CA LEU A 510 -54.19 -22.61 -15.17
C LEU A 510 -52.94 -23.23 -15.85
N ASP A 511 -52.96 -24.54 -16.05
CA ASP A 511 -52.26 -25.26 -17.13
C ASP A 511 -52.93 -24.97 -18.49
N HIS A 512 -52.19 -25.02 -19.61
CA HIS A 512 -52.54 -25.59 -20.93
C HIS A 512 -51.34 -25.50 -21.92
N ASP A 513 -50.79 -26.67 -22.25
CA ASP A 513 -50.28 -27.21 -23.54
C ASP A 513 -49.53 -26.38 -24.63
N VAL A 514 -48.21 -26.67 -24.79
CA VAL A 514 -47.40 -27.19 -25.96
C VAL A 514 -47.65 -26.58 -27.38
N PRO A 515 -46.63 -26.18 -28.23
CA PRO A 515 -45.53 -27.05 -28.71
C PRO A 515 -44.14 -26.44 -29.05
N VAL A 516 -43.20 -27.39 -29.14
CA VAL A 516 -41.82 -27.34 -29.65
C VAL A 516 -41.77 -27.11 -31.17
N ALA A 517 -40.75 -26.38 -31.65
CA ALA A 517 -40.21 -26.54 -33.00
C ALA A 517 -38.68 -26.70 -32.95
N HIS A 518 -38.22 -27.89 -33.31
CA HIS A 518 -36.83 -28.21 -33.71
C HIS A 518 -36.78 -28.31 -35.24
N ALA A 519 -35.67 -27.88 -35.83
CA ALA A 519 -35.13 -28.39 -37.09
C ALA A 519 -33.60 -28.48 -36.88
N ALA A 520 -33.02 -29.65 -36.61
CA ALA A 520 -32.54 -30.65 -37.58
C ALA A 520 -31.55 -30.02 -38.61
N GLN A 521 -30.21 -30.05 -38.39
CA GLN A 521 -29.23 -31.12 -38.71
C GLN A 521 -29.26 -31.60 -40.18
N PRO A 522 -28.11 -31.92 -40.85
CA PRO A 522 -27.29 -33.07 -40.42
C PRO A 522 -25.75 -33.10 -40.75
N GLU A 523 -25.09 -34.03 -40.04
CA GLU A 523 -24.03 -35.01 -40.46
C GLU A 523 -22.69 -34.53 -41.07
N ALA A 524 -21.54 -35.20 -40.96
CA ALA A 524 -20.96 -36.34 -40.20
C ALA A 524 -19.42 -36.26 -40.49
N GLN A 525 -18.45 -36.83 -39.74
CA GLN A 525 -18.04 -38.23 -39.77
C GLN A 525 -16.70 -38.41 -38.99
N LEU A 526 -16.51 -39.63 -38.49
CA LEU A 526 -15.40 -40.19 -37.69
C LEU A 526 -14.12 -40.45 -38.53
N GLY A 527 -12.90 -40.44 -37.98
CA GLY A 527 -12.29 -41.59 -37.29
C GLY A 527 -10.73 -41.58 -37.22
N PRO A 528 -10.09 -42.60 -36.61
CA PRO A 528 -8.89 -42.49 -35.73
C PRO A 528 -7.59 -43.13 -36.28
N ARG A 529 -6.40 -42.74 -35.75
CA ARG A 529 -5.13 -43.53 -35.78
C ARG A 529 -4.10 -43.12 -34.69
N ASP A 530 -3.76 -44.04 -33.77
CA ASP A 530 -2.51 -44.15 -32.96
C ASP A 530 -1.51 -45.13 -33.67
N PRO A 531 -0.25 -45.47 -33.22
CA PRO A 531 0.53 -45.18 -31.97
C PRO A 531 2.07 -44.89 -32.23
N PRO A 532 3.07 -45.23 -31.36
CA PRO A 532 3.55 -44.58 -30.12
C PRO A 532 5.08 -44.23 -30.12
N ALA A 533 5.57 -43.39 -29.20
CA ALA A 533 6.93 -43.54 -28.61
C ALA A 533 7.16 -42.68 -27.32
N MET A 534 7.21 -43.39 -26.20
CA MET A 534 8.09 -43.26 -25.01
C MET A 534 8.81 -41.92 -24.71
N HIS A 535 8.62 -41.36 -23.51
CA HIS A 535 9.56 -41.42 -22.37
C HIS A 535 9.12 -40.53 -21.17
N GLN A 536 8.98 -41.19 -20.01
CA GLN A 536 9.25 -40.76 -18.62
C GLN A 536 8.45 -39.64 -17.91
N PRO A 537 8.17 -39.82 -16.60
CA PRO A 537 7.26 -38.99 -15.82
C PRO A 537 7.92 -37.73 -15.25
N ALA A 538 7.09 -36.69 -15.16
CA ALA A 538 7.34 -35.44 -14.45
C ALA A 538 7.70 -35.67 -12.97
N LEU A 539 8.86 -35.16 -12.58
CA LEU A 539 9.15 -34.77 -11.20
C LEU A 539 8.47 -33.42 -10.97
N ALA A 540 7.42 -33.41 -10.15
CA ALA A 540 6.84 -32.18 -9.62
C ALA A 540 7.87 -31.49 -8.71
N GLN A 541 8.10 -30.22 -8.99
CA GLN A 541 8.99 -29.32 -8.30
C GLN A 541 8.46 -29.01 -6.89
N MET A 542 9.33 -29.11 -5.90
CA MET A 542 9.23 -28.37 -4.63
C MET A 542 9.93 -27.02 -4.84
N PRO A 543 9.30 -25.87 -4.54
CA PRO A 543 10.03 -24.68 -4.17
C PRO A 543 10.33 -24.73 -2.67
N HIS A 544 11.61 -24.89 -2.34
CA HIS A 544 12.18 -24.50 -1.06
C HIS A 544 12.06 -22.98 -0.93
N ILE A 545 11.39 -22.49 0.11
CA ILE A 545 11.55 -21.12 0.59
C ILE A 545 12.10 -21.23 2.01
N GLY A 546 13.43 -21.18 2.12
CA GLY A 546 14.13 -20.88 3.37
C GLY A 546 14.45 -19.40 3.37
N ILE A 547 13.91 -18.66 4.33
CA ILE A 547 14.30 -17.27 4.58
C ILE A 547 15.59 -17.29 5.39
N GLN A 548 16.63 -16.73 4.78
CA GLN A 548 17.92 -16.43 5.37
C GLN A 548 18.07 -14.91 5.25
N LEU A 549 18.07 -14.18 6.38
CA LEU A 549 18.61 -12.83 6.52
C LEU A 549 18.54 -12.42 7.99
N LEU A 550 19.65 -12.61 8.70
CA LEU A 550 20.02 -11.91 9.94
C LEU A 550 21.51 -12.19 10.18
N ALA A 551 22.37 -11.44 9.48
CA ALA A 551 23.75 -11.13 9.86
C ALA A 551 24.30 -10.14 8.84
N GLU A 552 24.27 -8.85 9.19
CA GLU A 552 25.25 -7.81 8.77
C GLU A 552 24.87 -6.47 9.44
N HIS A 553 25.18 -6.33 10.73
CA HIS A 553 26.13 -5.34 11.31
C HIS A 553 26.04 -5.29 12.83
#